data_AF-A0A849M9U4-F1
#
_entry.id   AF-A0A849M9U4-F1
#
_cell.length_a   1.000
_cell.length_b   1.000
_cell.length_c   1.000
_cell.angle_alpha   90.00
_cell.angle_beta   90.00
_cell.angle_gamma   90.00
#
_symmetry.space_group_name_H-M   'P 1'
#
loop_
_entity.id
_entity.type
_entity.pdbx_description
1 polymer ?
#
loop_
_entity_poly.entity_id
_entity_poly.type
_entity_poly.pdbx_seq_one_letter_code
_entity_poly.pdbx_strand_id
1 'polypeptide(L)' 'MELKKRKQTKNPNIQREPFEKIVKDVFNKYRDNVVCASDIMDRIIEDVTAKIRDQLKEG' A
#
# COMPACT_ATOMS: atom_id res chain seq x y z
N MET A 1 27.68 17.99 3.34
CA MET A 1 26.24 18.04 3.01
C MET A 1 25.51 17.16 4.00
N GLU A 2 24.87 17.75 5.01
CA GLU A 2 24.08 16.98 5.98
C GLU A 2 22.72 16.59 5.38
N LEU A 3 22.52 15.28 5.20
CA LEU A 3 21.25 14.69 4.81
C LEU A 3 20.24 14.94 5.92
N LYS A 4 19.41 15.98 5.76
CA LYS A 4 18.25 16.24 6.64
C LYS A 4 17.44 14.95 6.75
N LYS A 5 17.46 14.34 7.95
CA LYS A 5 16.60 13.21 8.30
C LYS A 5 15.17 13.61 7.96
N ARG A 6 14.63 13.05 6.87
CA ARG A 6 13.21 13.19 6.54
C ARG A 6 12.46 12.67 7.75
N LYS A 7 11.78 13.57 8.48
CA LYS A 7 10.84 13.17 9.54
C LYS A 7 9.91 12.16 8.87
N GLN A 8 9.99 10.90 9.30
CA GLN A 8 8.97 9.94 8.94
C GLN A 8 7.69 10.51 9.54
N THR A 9 6.85 11.11 8.71
CA THR A 9 5.49 11.48 9.08
C THR A 9 4.75 10.16 9.26
N LYS A 10 4.94 9.51 10.41
CA LYS A 10 4.09 8.40 10.84
C LYS A 10 2.72 9.01 11.04
N ASN A 11 1.85 8.85 10.05
CA ASN A 11 0.45 9.21 10.17
C ASN A 11 -0.12 8.36 11.32
N PRO A 12 -0.45 8.97 12.48
CA PRO A 12 -0.93 8.20 13.64
C PRO A 12 -2.31 7.60 13.39
N ASN A 13 -3.02 8.07 12.35
CA ASN A 13 -4.33 7.60 11.92
C ASN A 13 -4.29 6.43 10.93
N ILE A 14 -3.12 6.04 10.40
CA ILE A 14 -3.01 4.79 9.66
C ILE A 14 -2.95 3.68 10.71
N GLN A 15 -4.13 3.25 11.16
CA GLN A 15 -4.24 2.03 11.93
C GLN A 15 -3.61 0.91 11.09
N ARG A 16 -2.73 0.12 11.70
CA ARG A 16 -2.00 -0.95 11.00
C ARG A 16 -2.97 -2.01 10.43
N GLU A 17 -4.08 -2.23 11.11
CA GLU A 17 -5.13 -3.19 10.72
C GLU A 17 -5.76 -2.91 9.36
N PRO A 18 -6.32 -1.72 9.06
CA PRO A 18 -6.89 -1.43 7.75
C PRO A 18 -5.84 -1.49 6.63
N PHE A 19 -4.60 -1.07 6.89
CA PHE A 19 -3.51 -1.20 5.93
C PHE A 19 -3.23 -2.67 5.59
N GLU A 20 -3.06 -3.51 6.62
CA GLU A 20 -2.79 -4.95 6.41
C GLU A 20 -3.96 -5.64 5.71
N LYS A 21 -5.19 -5.24 6.01
CA LYS A 21 -6.40 -5.72 5.33
C LYS A 21 -6.40 -5.36 3.85
N ILE A 22 -6.05 -4.13 3.49
CA ILE A 22 -5.94 -3.68 2.09
C ILE A 22 -4.89 -4.50 1.34
N VAL A 23 -3.71 -4.67 1.94
CA VAL A 23 -2.64 -5.47 1.33
C VAL A 23 -3.09 -6.91 1.11
N LYS A 24 -3.69 -7.56 2.12
CA LYS A 24 -4.20 -8.94 1.99
C LYS A 24 -5.30 -9.05 0.93
N ASP A 25 -6.24 -8.11 0.89
CA ASP A 25 -7.34 -8.10 -0.08
C ASP A 25 -6.83 -7.98 -1.52
N VAL A 26 -5.91 -7.04 -1.76
CA VAL A 26 -5.29 -6.85 -3.07
C VAL A 26 -4.48 -8.09 -3.45
N PHE A 27 -3.60 -8.60 -2.58
CA PHE A 27 -2.83 -9.81 -2.88
C PHE A 27 -3.74 -11.03 -3.15
N ASN A 28 -4.87 -11.17 -2.45
CA ASN A 28 -5.80 -12.26 -2.69
C ASN A 28 -6.51 -12.13 -4.06
N LYS A 29 -6.82 -10.91 -4.50
CA LYS A 29 -7.36 -10.63 -5.84
C LYS A 29 -6.39 -11.04 -6.95
N TYR A 30 -5.10 -10.84 -6.74
CA TYR A 30 -4.08 -11.22 -7.72
C TYR A 30 -3.52 -12.63 -7.50
N ARG A 31 -3.91 -13.35 -6.44
CA ARG A 31 -3.35 -14.66 -6.05
C ARG A 31 -3.33 -15.70 -7.17
N ASP A 32 -4.41 -15.80 -7.95
CA ASP A 32 -4.52 -16.71 -9.10
C ASP A 32 -3.64 -16.28 -10.29
N ASN A 33 -3.32 -14.99 -10.35
CA ASN A 33 -2.49 -14.38 -11.39
C ASN A 33 -1.03 -14.17 -10.92
N VAL A 34 -0.67 -14.51 -9.67
CA VAL A 34 0.67 -14.35 -9.07
C VAL A 34 1.65 -15.40 -9.60
N VAL A 35 1.60 -15.67 -10.91
CA VAL A 35 2.77 -16.19 -11.61
C VAL A 35 3.67 -14.98 -11.82
N CYS A 36 4.60 -14.75 -10.89
CA CYS A 36 5.64 -13.70 -10.77
C CYS A 36 6.03 -12.89 -12.03
N ALA A 37 5.07 -12.25 -12.68
CA ALA A 37 5.28 -11.30 -13.75
C ALA A 37 5.45 -9.94 -13.10
N SER A 38 6.56 -9.26 -13.41
CA SER A 38 6.88 -7.94 -12.91
C SER A 38 5.71 -6.95 -13.09
N ASP A 39 4.95 -7.10 -14.18
CA ASP A 39 3.74 -6.32 -14.48
C ASP A 39 2.62 -6.45 -13.43
N ILE A 40 2.51 -7.60 -12.79
CA ILE A 40 1.45 -7.86 -11.80
C ILE A 40 1.83 -7.24 -10.45
N MET A 41 3.13 -7.25 -10.12
CA MET A 41 3.63 -6.57 -8.93
C MET A 41 3.43 -5.05 -9.04
N ASP A 42 3.67 -4.46 -10.21
CA ASP A 42 3.43 -3.04 -10.45
C ASP A 42 1.94 -2.69 -10.23
N ARG A 43 1.04 -3.50 -10.81
CA ARG A 43 -0.41 -3.37 -10.61
C ARG A 43 -0.83 -3.54 -9.15
N ILE A 44 -0.25 -4.47 -8.41
CA ILE A 44 -0.52 -4.66 -6.98
C ILE A 44 -0.13 -3.39 -6.21
N ILE A 45 1.05 -2.81 -6.51
CA ILE A 45 1.54 -1.59 -5.85
C ILE A 45 0.61 -0.41 -6.16
N GLU A 46 0.17 -0.25 -7.40
CA GLU A 46 -0.81 0.76 -7.79
C GLU A 46 -2.14 0.59 -7.06
N ASP A 47 -2.71 -0.62 -7.04
CA ASP A 47 -4.01 -0.92 -6.40
C ASP A 47 -3.96 -0.69 -4.87
N VAL A 48 -2.88 -1.12 -4.21
CA VAL A 48 -2.64 -0.87 -2.78
C VAL A 48 -2.54 0.63 -2.52
N THR A 49 -1.79 1.37 -3.32
CA THR A 49 -1.60 2.81 -3.16
C THR A 49 -2.91 3.58 -3.38
N ALA A 50 -3.71 3.17 -4.37
CA ALA A 50 -5.03 3.75 -4.63
C ALA A 50 -5.98 3.55 -3.44
N LYS A 51 -6.08 2.31 -2.92
CA LYS A 51 -6.93 2.01 -1.76
C LYS A 51 -6.50 2.75 -0.49
N ILE A 52 -5.20 2.88 -0.24
CA ILE A 52 -4.70 3.67 0.91
C ILE A 52 -5.03 5.15 0.74
N ARG A 53 -4.87 5.70 -0.48
CA ARG A 53 -5.22 7.10 -0.77
C ARG A 53 -6.71 7.36 -0.55
N ASP A 54 -7.57 6.42 -0.95
CA ASP A 54 -9.01 6.51 -0.76
C ASP A 54 -9.38 6.56 0.73
N GLN A 55 -8.82 5.64 1.52
CA GLN A 55 -8.96 5.61 2.98
C GLN A 55 -8.47 6.90 3.66
N LEU A 56 -7.40 7.52 3.15
CA LEU A 56 -6.89 8.80 3.68
C LEU A 56 -7.74 10.00 3.28
N LYS A 57 -8.61 9.89 2.25
CA LYS A 57 -9.54 10.95 1.86
C LYS A 57 -10.86 10.89 2.63
N GLU A 58 -11.26 9.71 3.08
CA GLU A 58 -12.47 9.50 3.87
C GLU A 58 -12.28 9.76 5.38
N GLY A 59 -11.03 9.96 5.85
CA GLY A 59 -10.68 10.18 7.26
C GLY A 59 -10.47 11.64 7.66
#